data_AF-A0A3B9SLY1-F1
#
_entry.id   AF-A0A3B9SLY1-F1
#
_cell.length_a   1.000
_cell.length_b   1.000
_cell.length_c   1.000
_cell.angle_alpha   90.00
_cell.angle_beta   90.00
_cell.angle_gamma   90.00
#
_symmetry.space_group_name_H-M   'P 1'
#
loop_
_entity.id
_entity.type
_entity.pdbx_description
1 polymer ?
#
loop_
_entity_poly.entity_id
_entity_poly.type
_entity_poly.pdbx_seq_one_letter_code
_entity_poly.pdbx_strand_id
1 'polypeptide(L)'
;KFFRSLAPRKVQTNNALLYRHPESPYGKRIRGIVRMYRRISAVVAETLDDGQFPIVISGDHSNAGGTIAGIKQAFPLSRLGVVWIDAHADLHSPYTSPSGNMHGMPLATAIGADNVSCKINDPSPVTVDAWQKLKGHPQRVKPSDVAFIGLRSTEAPEDHLIAEHDMRVHRVPEVRQKGLDAVVDEVMTQLSDCDMVYISFDVDSMDPSISQGTGTPVEGGFTLEEARGLLDLFADQPKVMCMEFTEINPLLDNGGNAMGTAAFTLLQSTVDRLQERLGLRGSF
;
A
#
# COMPACT_ATOMS: atom_id res chain seq x y z
N LYS A 1 -7.90 -21.83 12.12
CA LYS A 1 -6.67 -22.66 12.05
C LYS A 1 -5.51 -21.87 11.43
N PHE A 2 -5.73 -21.16 10.33
CA PHE A 2 -4.76 -20.27 9.66
C PHE A 2 -3.87 -19.42 10.59
N PHE A 3 -4.43 -18.48 11.36
CA PHE A 3 -3.63 -17.65 12.30
C PHE A 3 -3.10 -18.40 13.53
N ARG A 4 -3.44 -19.68 13.72
CA ARG A 4 -2.83 -20.52 14.77
C ARG A 4 -1.57 -21.22 14.25
N SER A 5 -1.50 -21.55 12.97
CA SER A 5 -0.30 -22.11 12.33
C SER A 5 0.71 -21.03 11.92
N LEU A 6 0.26 -19.79 11.74
CA LEU A 6 1.11 -18.62 11.46
C LEU A 6 0.98 -17.62 12.63
N ALA A 7 1.91 -17.69 13.58
CA ALA A 7 1.89 -16.81 14.75
C ALA A 7 2.15 -15.35 14.33
N PRO A 8 1.21 -14.40 14.58
CA PRO A 8 1.35 -13.03 14.10
C PRO A 8 2.30 -12.20 14.99
N ARG A 9 3.16 -11.40 14.37
CA ARG A 9 3.83 -10.27 15.04
C ARG A 9 2.85 -9.10 15.13
N LYS A 10 2.62 -8.57 16.33
CA LYS A 10 1.67 -7.45 16.55
C LYS A 10 2.41 -6.12 16.68
N VAL A 11 2.07 -5.17 15.82
CA VAL A 11 2.55 -3.78 15.94
C VAL A 11 1.60 -2.98 16.83
N GLN A 12 2.14 -2.28 17.83
CA GLN A 12 1.32 -1.45 18.70
C GLN A 12 0.68 -0.29 17.92
N THR A 13 -0.65 -0.22 17.93
CA THR A 13 -1.43 0.80 17.20
C THR A 13 -1.44 2.17 17.91
N ASN A 14 -1.99 3.18 17.24
CA ASN A 14 -2.26 4.51 17.79
C ASN A 14 -3.74 4.92 17.65
N ASN A 15 -4.66 3.95 17.66
CA ASN A 15 -6.08 4.18 17.33
C ASN A 15 -6.77 5.19 18.26
N ALA A 16 -6.28 5.35 19.50
CA ALA A 16 -6.79 6.36 20.43
C ALA A 16 -6.70 7.80 19.89
N LEU A 17 -5.84 8.07 18.89
CA LEU A 17 -5.76 9.37 18.23
C LEU A 17 -6.97 9.68 17.35
N LEU A 18 -7.74 8.67 16.93
CA LEU A 18 -8.96 8.88 16.14
C LEU A 18 -10.00 9.69 16.91
N TYR A 19 -10.03 9.55 18.23
CA TYR A 19 -10.93 10.28 19.14
C TYR A 19 -10.41 11.66 19.57
N ARG A 20 -9.35 12.17 18.94
CA ARG A 20 -8.77 13.48 19.24
C ARG A 20 -8.86 14.40 18.03
N HIS A 21 -9.00 15.71 18.28
CA HIS A 21 -8.91 16.71 17.23
C HIS A 21 -7.51 16.71 16.58
N PRO A 22 -7.42 16.78 15.24
CA PRO A 22 -6.14 16.80 14.55
C PRO A 22 -5.40 18.11 14.82
N GLU A 23 -4.12 18.01 15.21
CA GLU A 23 -3.23 19.16 15.42
C GLU A 23 -2.83 19.87 14.12
N SER A 24 -2.92 19.17 12.98
CA SER A 24 -2.58 19.69 11.66
C SER A 24 -3.74 19.44 10.71
N PRO A 25 -4.31 20.50 10.09
CA PRO A 25 -5.45 20.36 9.19
C PRO A 25 -5.08 19.66 7.87
N TYR A 26 -3.85 19.87 7.39
CA TYR A 26 -3.32 19.32 6.13
C TYR A 26 -2.44 18.07 6.33
N GLY A 27 -2.34 17.58 7.56
CA GLY A 27 -1.56 16.41 7.93
C GLY A 27 -2.17 15.80 9.20
N LYS A 28 -3.43 15.36 9.09
CA LYS A 28 -4.23 14.93 10.23
C LYS A 28 -3.53 13.80 10.95
N ARG A 29 -3.22 14.02 12.23
CA ARG A 29 -2.55 13.04 13.11
C ARG A 29 -1.16 12.63 12.61
N ILE A 30 -0.49 13.45 11.79
CA ILE A 30 0.82 13.14 11.18
C ILE A 30 1.90 12.72 12.19
N ARG A 31 1.94 13.32 13.40
CA ARG A 31 2.85 12.88 14.48
C ARG A 31 2.59 11.45 14.95
N GLY A 32 1.33 11.02 14.92
CA GLY A 32 0.91 9.64 15.15
C GLY A 32 1.39 8.72 14.04
N ILE A 33 1.27 9.15 12.79
CA ILE A 33 1.77 8.41 11.62
C ILE A 33 3.29 8.27 11.66
N VAL A 34 4.04 9.31 12.08
CA VAL A 34 5.49 9.21 12.32
C VAL A 34 5.82 8.11 13.34
N ARG A 35 5.01 7.96 14.40
CA ARG A 35 5.19 6.86 15.36
C ARG A 35 4.84 5.50 14.73
N MET A 36 3.81 5.43 13.90
CA MET A 36 3.45 4.21 13.18
C MET A 36 4.56 3.79 12.21
N TYR A 37 5.11 4.71 11.41
CA TYR A 37 6.25 4.43 10.52
C TYR A 37 7.40 3.78 11.28
N ARG A 38 7.82 4.35 12.41
CA ARG A 38 8.91 3.80 13.22
C ARG A 38 8.62 2.38 13.73
N ARG A 39 7.39 2.10 14.15
CA ARG A 39 7.01 0.80 14.69
C ARG A 39 6.88 -0.25 13.59
N ILE A 40 6.25 0.10 12.47
CA ILE A 40 6.08 -0.79 11.32
C ILE A 40 7.44 -1.08 10.69
N SER A 41 8.23 -0.05 10.41
CA SER A 41 9.55 -0.21 9.81
C SER A 41 10.46 -1.13 10.63
N ALA A 42 10.47 -0.99 11.96
CA ALA A 42 11.25 -1.85 12.83
C ALA A 42 10.83 -3.33 12.72
N VAL A 43 9.52 -3.64 12.78
CA VAL A 43 9.04 -5.02 12.71
C VAL A 43 9.21 -5.61 11.31
N VAL A 44 8.96 -4.84 10.26
CA VAL A 44 9.16 -5.29 8.87
C VAL A 44 10.65 -5.55 8.60
N ALA A 45 11.54 -4.65 9.01
CA ALA A 45 12.97 -4.84 8.86
C ALA A 45 13.47 -6.09 9.60
N GLU A 46 13.10 -6.26 10.88
CA GLU A 46 13.46 -7.44 11.67
C GLU A 46 12.94 -8.74 11.02
N THR A 47 11.70 -8.74 10.51
CA THR A 47 11.12 -9.92 9.84
C THR A 47 11.91 -10.31 8.60
N LEU A 48 12.37 -9.32 7.84
CA LEU A 48 13.17 -9.54 6.63
C LEU A 48 14.60 -9.96 6.95
N ASP A 49 15.21 -9.36 7.98
CA ASP A 49 16.54 -9.74 8.48
C ASP A 49 16.54 -11.19 9.00
N ASP A 50 15.43 -11.66 9.56
CA ASP A 50 15.21 -13.06 9.96
C ASP A 50 15.00 -14.02 8.77
N GLY A 51 15.04 -13.52 7.52
CA GLY A 51 14.81 -14.31 6.31
C GLY A 51 13.35 -14.74 6.13
N GLN A 52 12.40 -14.09 6.82
CA GLN A 52 10.98 -14.40 6.74
C GLN A 52 10.29 -13.50 5.71
N PHE A 53 9.17 -13.99 5.16
CA PHE A 53 8.33 -13.22 4.25
C PHE A 53 7.25 -12.44 5.03
N PRO A 54 7.30 -11.10 5.09
CA PRO A 54 6.26 -10.30 5.71
C PRO A 54 4.97 -10.26 4.85
N ILE A 55 3.86 -10.66 5.46
CA ILE A 55 2.52 -10.29 5.01
C ILE A 55 1.95 -9.32 6.02
N VAL A 56 1.82 -8.06 5.61
CA VAL A 56 1.37 -6.97 6.46
C VAL A 56 -0.15 -6.86 6.35
N ILE A 57 -0.83 -6.81 7.49
CA ILE A 57 -2.26 -6.44 7.56
C ILE A 57 -2.31 -5.11 8.30
N SER A 58 -2.51 -4.03 7.57
CA SER A 58 -2.53 -2.68 8.13
C SER A 58 -3.95 -2.17 8.32
N GLY A 59 -4.08 -1.02 8.98
CA GLY A 59 -5.37 -0.35 9.16
C GLY A 59 -5.67 0.50 7.93
N ASP A 60 -5.31 1.78 8.01
CA ASP A 60 -5.36 2.68 6.86
C ASP A 60 -4.10 2.57 5.98
N HIS A 61 -4.21 3.00 4.73
CA HIS A 61 -3.15 2.87 3.73
C HIS A 61 -1.93 3.75 4.02
N SER A 62 -2.06 4.75 4.92
CA SER A 62 -0.95 5.60 5.33
C SER A 62 0.24 4.79 5.88
N ASN A 63 -0.05 3.61 6.45
CA ASN A 63 0.93 2.71 7.04
C ASN A 63 1.89 2.07 6.01
N ALA A 64 1.52 1.98 4.73
CA ALA A 64 2.33 1.37 3.69
C ALA A 64 3.68 2.08 3.49
N GLY A 65 3.78 3.40 3.68
CA GLY A 65 5.09 4.05 3.64
C GLY A 65 5.99 3.68 4.84
N GLY A 66 5.41 3.21 5.95
CA GLY A 66 6.13 2.58 7.05
C GLY A 66 6.65 1.18 6.67
N THR A 67 5.87 0.41 5.91
CA THR A 67 6.28 -0.87 5.32
C THR A 67 7.45 -0.67 4.34
N ILE A 68 7.32 0.28 3.42
CA ILE A 68 8.39 0.68 2.49
C ILE A 68 9.65 1.12 3.25
N ALA A 69 9.49 1.91 4.32
CA ALA A 69 10.60 2.32 5.18
C ALA A 69 11.29 1.12 5.85
N GLY A 70 10.55 0.11 6.29
CA GLY A 70 11.10 -1.13 6.85
C GLY A 70 11.88 -1.95 5.84
N ILE A 71 11.34 -2.12 4.62
CA ILE A 71 12.04 -2.81 3.53
C ILE A 71 13.37 -2.10 3.22
N LYS A 72 13.34 -0.77 3.10
CA LYS A 72 14.55 0.03 2.85
C LYS A 72 15.50 0.08 4.04
N GLN A 73 15.03 -0.19 5.26
CA GLN A 73 15.89 -0.31 6.43
C GLN A 73 16.66 -1.64 6.42
N ALA A 74 16.02 -2.76 6.10
CA ALA A 74 16.70 -4.06 5.94
C ALA A 74 17.65 -4.07 4.74
N PHE A 75 17.24 -3.42 3.64
CA PHE A 75 17.96 -3.43 2.37
C PHE A 75 18.20 -2.00 1.84
N PRO A 76 19.11 -1.23 2.47
CA PRO A 76 19.31 0.19 2.16
C PRO A 76 19.85 0.43 0.75
N LEU A 77 20.64 -0.49 0.20
CA LEU A 77 21.25 -0.35 -1.11
C LEU A 77 20.41 -0.94 -2.26
N SER A 78 19.48 -1.83 -1.96
CA SER A 78 18.66 -2.50 -2.97
C SER A 78 17.60 -1.58 -3.56
N ARG A 79 17.40 -1.65 -4.88
CA ARG A 79 16.35 -0.90 -5.58
C ARG A 79 15.00 -1.59 -5.38
N LEU A 80 14.03 -0.85 -4.85
CA LEU A 80 12.70 -1.36 -4.53
C LEU A 80 11.69 -0.89 -5.57
N GLY A 81 11.01 -1.85 -6.22
CA GLY A 81 9.80 -1.61 -6.99
C GLY A 81 8.55 -1.69 -6.11
N VAL A 82 7.55 -0.90 -6.42
CA VAL A 82 6.27 -0.88 -5.70
C VAL A 82 5.14 -1.11 -6.69
N VAL A 83 4.35 -2.16 -6.45
CA VAL A 83 3.07 -2.37 -7.14
C VAL A 83 1.96 -1.87 -6.21
N TRP A 84 1.18 -0.93 -6.70
CA TRP A 84 0.11 -0.28 -5.96
C TRP A 84 -1.24 -0.66 -6.57
N ILE A 85 -1.93 -1.60 -5.91
CA ILE A 85 -3.23 -2.12 -6.35
C ILE A 85 -4.32 -1.41 -5.54
N ASP A 86 -4.95 -0.41 -6.15
CA ASP A 86 -5.74 0.60 -5.43
C ASP A 86 -6.72 1.30 -6.40
N ALA A 87 -7.81 1.86 -5.87
CA ALA A 87 -8.63 2.83 -6.61
C ALA A 87 -7.99 4.23 -6.68
N HIS A 88 -7.14 4.58 -5.71
CA HIS A 88 -6.55 5.89 -5.45
C HIS A 88 -5.02 5.90 -5.65
N ALA A 89 -4.47 7.06 -6.01
CA ALA A 89 -3.04 7.18 -6.31
C ALA A 89 -2.17 7.39 -5.08
N ASP A 90 -2.73 7.91 -3.98
CA ASP A 90 -2.04 8.12 -2.71
C ASP A 90 -0.76 8.99 -2.82
N LEU A 91 -0.81 9.92 -3.77
CA LEU A 91 0.30 10.80 -4.17
C LEU A 91 0.14 12.23 -3.66
N HIS A 92 -0.84 12.49 -2.79
CA HIS A 92 -0.93 13.78 -2.15
C HIS A 92 0.17 14.01 -1.11
N SER A 93 0.41 15.29 -0.83
CA SER A 93 1.23 15.77 0.28
C SER A 93 0.41 16.73 1.15
N PRO A 94 0.93 17.17 2.30
CA PRO A 94 0.31 18.25 3.07
C PRO A 94 0.14 19.55 2.30
N TYR A 95 0.88 19.76 1.20
CA TYR A 95 0.74 20.93 0.35
C TYR A 95 -0.44 20.83 -0.63
N THR A 96 -0.81 19.62 -1.03
CA THR A 96 -1.79 19.40 -2.11
C THR A 96 -3.10 18.77 -1.65
N SER A 97 -3.11 18.08 -0.50
CA SER A 97 -4.28 17.32 -0.05
C SER A 97 -5.44 18.25 0.32
N PRO A 98 -6.65 18.06 -0.25
CA PRO A 98 -7.82 18.84 0.15
C PRO A 98 -8.37 18.41 1.52
N SER A 99 -8.18 17.14 1.89
CA SER A 99 -8.71 16.57 3.12
C SER A 99 -7.72 16.63 4.28
N GLY A 100 -6.41 16.65 3.97
CA GLY A 100 -5.33 16.49 4.94
C GLY A 100 -5.26 15.10 5.58
N ASN A 101 -6.04 14.13 5.09
CA ASN A 101 -5.97 12.76 5.59
C ASN A 101 -4.68 12.08 5.09
N MET A 102 -3.98 11.40 5.98
CA MET A 102 -2.65 10.85 5.67
C MET A 102 -2.68 9.56 4.84
N HIS A 103 -3.83 8.88 4.72
CA HIS A 103 -3.94 7.66 3.91
C HIS A 103 -3.75 7.95 2.42
N GLY A 104 -4.13 9.14 1.92
CA GLY A 104 -3.84 9.56 0.54
C GLY A 104 -2.43 10.09 0.28
N MET A 105 -1.46 9.86 1.18
CA MET A 105 -0.10 10.42 1.07
C MET A 105 1.11 9.45 1.13
N PRO A 106 0.97 8.12 1.36
CA PRO A 106 2.12 7.25 1.63
C PRO A 106 3.08 7.17 0.45
N LEU A 107 2.60 7.13 -0.80
CA LEU A 107 3.49 7.06 -1.96
C LEU A 107 4.27 8.35 -2.16
N ALA A 108 3.65 9.51 -1.95
CA ALA A 108 4.36 10.79 -1.97
C ALA A 108 5.51 10.82 -0.96
N THR A 109 5.34 10.21 0.23
CA THR A 109 6.46 10.08 1.17
C THR A 109 7.58 9.18 0.64
N ALA A 110 7.24 8.05 0.00
CA ALA A 110 8.19 7.07 -0.48
C ALA A 110 9.05 7.61 -1.64
N ILE A 111 8.44 8.36 -2.55
CA ILE A 111 9.11 9.03 -3.66
C ILE A 111 9.70 10.40 -3.27
N GLY A 112 9.50 10.85 -2.02
CA GLY A 112 10.07 12.10 -1.52
C GLY A 112 9.42 13.37 -2.09
N ALA A 113 8.24 13.28 -2.69
CA ALA A 113 7.57 14.38 -3.39
C ALA A 113 6.78 15.30 -2.44
N ASP A 114 6.96 16.62 -2.61
CA ASP A 114 6.14 17.64 -1.95
C ASP A 114 5.06 18.19 -2.88
N ASN A 115 5.29 18.14 -4.21
CA ASN A 115 4.39 18.64 -5.25
C ASN A 115 3.98 20.12 -5.06
N VAL A 116 4.97 20.98 -4.79
CA VAL A 116 4.76 22.40 -4.45
C VAL A 116 4.19 23.19 -5.63
N SER A 117 4.45 22.77 -6.88
CA SER A 117 3.88 23.35 -8.11
C SER A 117 2.35 23.31 -8.11
N CYS A 118 1.75 22.29 -7.49
CA CYS A 118 0.30 22.09 -7.39
C CYS A 118 -0.25 22.39 -5.99
N LYS A 119 0.48 23.14 -5.16
CA LYS A 119 0.03 23.39 -3.77
C LYS A 119 -1.30 24.15 -3.74
N ILE A 120 -2.15 23.75 -2.80
CA ILE A 120 -3.38 24.47 -2.41
C ILE A 120 -3.36 24.86 -0.91
N ASN A 121 -2.36 24.39 -0.16
CA ASN A 121 -2.21 24.62 1.27
C ASN A 121 -0.83 25.19 1.62
N ASP A 122 -0.77 25.89 2.75
CA ASP A 122 0.48 26.31 3.40
C ASP A 122 0.62 25.58 4.75
N PRO A 123 1.29 24.41 4.79
CA PRO A 123 1.41 23.61 6.00
C PRO A 123 2.27 24.31 7.07
N SER A 124 1.86 24.18 8.33
CA SER A 124 2.59 24.74 9.48
C SER A 124 4.00 24.15 9.61
N PRO A 125 4.96 24.82 10.28
CA PRO A 125 6.29 24.28 10.54
C PRO A 125 6.27 22.90 11.24
N VAL A 126 5.28 22.66 12.11
CA VAL A 126 5.08 21.38 12.79
C VAL A 126 4.71 20.27 11.80
N THR A 127 3.86 20.58 10.82
CA THR A 127 3.46 19.65 9.76
C THR A 127 4.63 19.35 8.84
N VAL A 128 5.38 20.39 8.43
CA VAL A 128 6.56 20.24 7.58
C VAL A 128 7.62 19.37 8.26
N ASP A 129 7.95 19.62 9.53
CA ASP A 129 8.91 18.80 10.29
C ASP A 129 8.48 17.32 10.36
N ALA A 130 7.20 17.05 10.63
CA ALA A 130 6.69 15.69 10.66
C ALA A 130 6.69 15.02 9.27
N TRP A 131 6.35 15.78 8.23
CA TRP A 131 6.39 15.32 6.84
C TRP A 131 7.80 14.95 6.39
N GLN A 132 8.81 15.78 6.69
CA GLN A 132 10.21 15.44 6.37
C GLN A 132 10.67 14.15 7.08
N LYS A 133 10.21 13.91 8.32
CA LYS A 133 10.47 12.64 9.04
C LYS A 133 9.83 11.44 8.36
N LEU A 134 8.63 11.60 7.78
CA LEU A 134 7.97 10.54 7.02
C LEU A 134 8.69 10.26 5.71
N LYS A 135 9.04 11.28 4.92
CA LYS A 135 9.83 11.12 3.69
C LYS A 135 11.15 10.40 3.94
N GLY A 136 11.82 10.74 5.04
CA GLY A 136 13.15 10.22 5.35
C GLY A 136 14.20 10.71 4.36
N HIS A 137 15.43 10.22 4.52
CA HIS A 137 16.53 10.51 3.60
C HIS A 137 17.49 9.31 3.55
N PRO A 138 17.95 8.86 2.36
CA PRO A 138 17.56 9.35 1.03
C PRO A 138 16.12 8.94 0.64
N GLN A 139 15.67 9.37 -0.55
CA GLN A 139 14.44 8.88 -1.18
C GLN A 139 14.42 7.34 -1.21
N ARG A 140 13.25 6.75 -0.93
CA ARG A 140 13.11 5.30 -0.76
C ARG A 140 12.79 4.55 -2.04
N VAL A 141 11.99 5.16 -2.91
CA VAL A 141 11.48 4.57 -4.17
C VAL A 141 11.62 5.61 -5.28
N LYS A 142 12.12 5.22 -6.44
CA LYS A 142 12.13 6.12 -7.60
C LYS A 142 10.71 6.21 -8.18
N PRO A 143 10.28 7.37 -8.70
CA PRO A 143 8.95 7.51 -9.28
C PRO A 143 8.63 6.48 -10.37
N SER A 144 9.60 6.19 -11.24
CA SER A 144 9.49 5.19 -12.33
C SER A 144 9.31 3.73 -11.86
N ASP A 145 9.67 3.46 -10.60
CA ASP A 145 9.63 2.13 -10.01
C ASP A 145 8.29 1.88 -9.27
N VAL A 146 7.31 2.77 -9.47
CA VAL A 146 5.92 2.60 -9.02
C VAL A 146 5.08 2.15 -10.22
N ALA A 147 4.37 1.04 -10.06
CA ALA A 147 3.40 0.53 -11.03
C ALA A 147 2.00 0.53 -10.40
N PHE A 148 1.09 1.28 -10.99
CA PHE A 148 -0.28 1.37 -10.50
C PHE A 148 -1.20 0.39 -11.21
N ILE A 149 -2.11 -0.24 -10.45
CA ILE A 149 -3.12 -1.16 -10.99
C ILE A 149 -4.47 -0.83 -10.36
N GLY A 150 -5.46 -0.49 -11.18
CA GLY A 150 -6.84 -0.27 -10.73
C GLY A 150 -7.26 1.19 -10.49
N LEU A 151 -6.34 2.16 -10.67
CA LEU A 151 -6.64 3.58 -10.44
C LEU A 151 -7.84 4.06 -11.24
N ARG A 152 -8.73 4.75 -10.55
CA ARG A 152 -9.96 5.32 -11.11
C ARG A 152 -10.52 6.50 -10.31
N SER A 153 -9.90 6.86 -9.19
CA SER A 153 -10.25 8.02 -8.36
C SER A 153 -8.95 8.78 -8.03
N THR A 154 -8.63 9.78 -8.84
CA THR A 154 -7.43 10.60 -8.69
C THR A 154 -7.79 12.08 -8.73
N GLU A 155 -6.91 12.92 -8.17
CA GLU A 155 -7.06 14.36 -8.17
C GLU A 155 -5.96 15.04 -9.01
N ALA A 156 -6.21 16.24 -9.54
CA ALA A 156 -5.30 16.90 -10.48
C ALA A 156 -3.82 17.03 -9.99
N PRO A 157 -3.52 17.28 -8.70
CA PRO A 157 -2.15 17.25 -8.22
C PRO A 157 -1.49 15.86 -8.31
N GLU A 158 -2.24 14.78 -8.11
CA GLU A 158 -1.71 13.42 -8.23
C GLU A 158 -1.45 13.06 -9.70
N ASP A 159 -2.41 13.40 -10.58
CA ASP A 159 -2.27 13.23 -12.03
C ASP A 159 -1.04 13.99 -12.57
N HIS A 160 -0.74 15.17 -11.99
CA HIS A 160 0.47 15.93 -12.32
C HIS A 160 1.75 15.13 -12.05
N LEU A 161 1.88 14.51 -10.88
CA LEU A 161 3.05 13.69 -10.53
C LEU A 161 3.15 12.44 -11.40
N ILE A 162 2.02 11.78 -11.67
CA ILE A 162 1.96 10.62 -12.56
C ILE A 162 2.50 11.00 -13.95
N ALA A 163 2.06 12.14 -14.50
CA ALA A 163 2.50 12.63 -15.80
C ALA A 163 3.95 13.14 -15.81
N GLU A 164 4.36 13.90 -14.77
CA GLU A 164 5.72 14.44 -14.64
C GLU A 164 6.79 13.34 -14.63
N HIS A 165 6.46 12.21 -14.01
CA HIS A 165 7.38 11.09 -13.83
C HIS A 165 7.14 9.91 -14.77
N ASP A 166 6.21 10.05 -15.72
CA ASP A 166 5.82 8.98 -16.65
C ASP A 166 5.50 7.66 -15.94
N MET A 167 4.76 7.75 -14.82
CA MET A 167 4.38 6.57 -14.03
C MET A 167 3.36 5.74 -14.79
N ARG A 168 3.60 4.42 -14.84
CA ARG A 168 2.69 3.50 -15.54
C ARG A 168 1.43 3.23 -14.72
N VAL A 169 0.27 3.36 -15.36
CA VAL A 169 -1.05 3.09 -14.76
C VAL A 169 -1.79 2.06 -15.60
N HIS A 170 -2.09 0.90 -15.00
CA HIS A 170 -2.90 -0.16 -15.59
C HIS A 170 -4.34 -0.06 -15.04
N ARG A 171 -5.23 0.59 -15.80
CA ARG A 171 -6.64 0.77 -15.36
C ARG A 171 -7.43 -0.53 -15.49
N VAL A 172 -8.50 -0.69 -14.69
CA VAL A 172 -9.34 -1.90 -14.69
C VAL A 172 -9.77 -2.36 -16.09
N PRO A 173 -10.26 -1.49 -17.01
CA PRO A 173 -10.61 -1.93 -18.36
C PRO A 173 -9.42 -2.43 -19.20
N GLU A 174 -8.24 -1.81 -19.04
CA GLU A 174 -7.00 -2.27 -19.69
C GLU A 174 -6.59 -3.64 -19.16
N VAL A 175 -6.67 -3.85 -17.84
CA VAL A 175 -6.37 -5.14 -17.21
C VAL A 175 -7.30 -6.24 -17.74
N ARG A 176 -8.60 -5.97 -17.83
CA ARG A 176 -9.57 -6.93 -18.39
C ARG A 176 -9.33 -7.22 -19.87
N GLN A 177 -8.94 -6.21 -20.64
CA GLN A 177 -8.69 -6.34 -22.07
C GLN A 177 -7.43 -7.19 -22.35
N LYS A 178 -6.35 -6.95 -21.60
CA LYS A 178 -5.07 -7.64 -21.77
C LYS A 178 -5.04 -9.02 -21.12
N GLY A 179 -5.77 -9.19 -20.03
CA GLY A 179 -5.67 -10.35 -19.13
C GLY A 179 -4.65 -10.12 -18.02
N LEU A 180 -4.85 -10.82 -16.90
CA LEU A 180 -4.06 -10.63 -15.67
C LEU A 180 -2.59 -10.99 -15.88
N ASP A 181 -2.30 -12.12 -16.51
CA ASP A 181 -0.93 -12.60 -16.77
C ASP A 181 -0.11 -11.56 -17.55
N ALA A 182 -0.67 -11.04 -18.66
CA ALA A 182 0.00 -10.06 -19.50
C ALA A 182 0.31 -8.75 -18.73
N VAL A 183 -0.61 -8.29 -17.88
CA VAL A 183 -0.37 -7.10 -17.05
C VAL A 183 0.70 -7.35 -16.00
N VAL A 184 0.67 -8.50 -15.33
CA VAL A 184 1.70 -8.86 -14.35
C VAL A 184 3.07 -8.95 -15.03
N ASP A 185 3.16 -9.56 -16.21
CA ASP A 185 4.39 -9.64 -17.00
C ASP A 185 4.91 -8.24 -17.42
N GLU A 186 4.02 -7.34 -17.86
CA GLU A 186 4.37 -5.95 -18.18
C GLU A 186 4.91 -5.21 -16.95
N VAL A 187 4.26 -5.34 -15.80
CA VAL A 187 4.68 -4.72 -14.54
C VAL A 187 6.03 -5.27 -14.08
N MET A 188 6.22 -6.59 -14.12
CA MET A 188 7.50 -7.20 -13.75
C MET A 188 8.63 -6.87 -14.73
N THR A 189 8.29 -6.63 -16.00
CA THR A 189 9.23 -6.11 -17.01
C THR A 189 9.62 -4.66 -16.71
N GLN A 190 8.66 -3.80 -16.37
CA GLN A 190 8.93 -2.42 -15.92
C GLN A 190 9.86 -2.41 -14.69
N LEU A 191 9.64 -3.32 -13.75
CA LEU A 191 10.41 -3.43 -12.51
C LEU A 191 11.63 -4.37 -12.63
N SER A 192 12.09 -4.67 -13.84
CA SER A 192 13.20 -5.60 -14.09
C SER A 192 14.54 -5.14 -13.51
N ASP A 193 14.75 -3.82 -13.40
CA ASP A 193 15.93 -3.22 -12.75
C ASP A 193 15.85 -3.19 -11.22
N CYS A 194 14.68 -3.47 -10.64
CA CYS A 194 14.51 -3.52 -9.19
C CYS A 194 15.04 -4.86 -8.65
N ASP A 195 15.73 -4.82 -7.51
CA ASP A 195 16.22 -6.02 -6.85
C ASP A 195 15.06 -6.76 -6.14
N MET A 196 14.05 -6.00 -5.69
CA MET A 196 12.93 -6.50 -4.92
C MET A 196 11.65 -5.74 -5.26
N VAL A 197 10.50 -6.38 -5.03
CA VAL A 197 9.17 -5.81 -5.27
C VAL A 197 8.30 -5.92 -4.02
N TYR A 198 7.62 -4.82 -3.69
CA TYR A 198 6.59 -4.74 -2.66
C TYR A 198 5.21 -4.61 -3.33
N ILE A 199 4.24 -5.41 -2.88
CA ILE A 199 2.85 -5.32 -3.34
C ILE A 199 2.00 -4.69 -2.24
N SER A 200 1.39 -3.55 -2.50
CA SER A 200 0.38 -2.95 -1.64
C SER A 200 -0.99 -3.18 -2.25
N PHE A 201 -1.86 -3.90 -1.53
CA PHE A 201 -3.24 -4.16 -1.94
C PHE A 201 -4.22 -3.45 -1.02
N ASP A 202 -4.86 -2.42 -1.56
CA ASP A 202 -6.04 -1.81 -0.99
C ASP A 202 -7.28 -2.62 -1.39
N VAL A 203 -8.13 -2.95 -0.44
CA VAL A 203 -9.38 -3.66 -0.72
C VAL A 203 -10.38 -2.82 -1.53
N ASP A 204 -10.27 -1.49 -1.53
CA ASP A 204 -11.09 -0.60 -2.33
C ASP A 204 -10.73 -0.62 -3.83
N SER A 205 -9.62 -1.28 -4.21
CA SER A 205 -9.37 -1.66 -5.60
C SER A 205 -10.44 -2.60 -6.15
N MET A 206 -11.14 -3.33 -5.27
CA MET A 206 -12.27 -4.18 -5.62
C MET A 206 -13.56 -3.37 -5.80
N ASP A 207 -14.49 -3.92 -6.58
CA ASP A 207 -15.78 -3.28 -6.80
C ASP A 207 -16.66 -3.29 -5.52
N PRO A 208 -17.32 -2.18 -5.17
CA PRO A 208 -18.15 -2.09 -3.97
C PRO A 208 -19.39 -3.01 -3.98
N SER A 209 -19.72 -3.64 -5.10
CA SER A 209 -20.73 -4.72 -5.17
C SER A 209 -20.33 -5.97 -4.37
N ILE A 210 -19.03 -6.16 -4.08
CA ILE A 210 -18.53 -7.22 -3.20
C ILE A 210 -18.78 -6.86 -1.73
N SER A 211 -18.39 -5.65 -1.34
CA SER A 211 -18.57 -5.12 0.01
C SER A 211 -18.30 -3.61 0.04
N GLN A 212 -19.02 -2.91 0.91
CA GLN A 212 -18.82 -1.49 1.22
C GLN A 212 -17.89 -1.27 2.43
N GLY A 213 -17.30 -2.35 2.96
CA GLY A 213 -16.50 -2.36 4.18
C GLY A 213 -15.09 -1.77 4.02
N THR A 214 -14.98 -0.62 3.36
CA THR A 214 -13.77 0.19 3.18
C THR A 214 -14.11 1.67 3.33
N GLY A 215 -13.12 2.52 3.64
CA GLY A 215 -13.33 3.95 3.87
C GLY A 215 -13.80 4.73 2.63
N THR A 216 -13.34 4.32 1.45
CA THR A 216 -13.47 5.08 0.19
C THR A 216 -13.87 4.19 -0.99
N PRO A 217 -15.07 3.57 -0.99
CA PRO A 217 -15.47 2.69 -2.10
C PRO A 217 -15.59 3.46 -3.42
N VAL A 218 -15.07 2.88 -4.51
CA VAL A 218 -15.16 3.44 -5.86
C VAL A 218 -15.68 2.41 -6.85
N GLU A 219 -16.76 2.73 -7.58
CA GLU A 219 -17.37 1.82 -8.57
C GLU A 219 -16.43 1.45 -9.72
N GLY A 220 -16.72 0.34 -10.41
CA GLY A 220 -15.97 -0.12 -11.57
C GLY A 220 -14.65 -0.82 -11.21
N GLY A 221 -14.57 -1.35 -9.99
CA GLY A 221 -13.38 -2.03 -9.46
C GLY A 221 -13.24 -3.48 -9.95
N PHE A 222 -12.24 -4.17 -9.39
CA PHE A 222 -12.02 -5.59 -9.67
C PHE A 222 -13.05 -6.48 -8.99
N THR A 223 -13.40 -7.59 -9.65
CA THR A 223 -14.14 -8.68 -8.99
C THR A 223 -13.22 -9.39 -7.98
N LEU A 224 -13.80 -10.16 -7.05
CA LEU A 224 -13.03 -10.96 -6.10
C LEU A 224 -12.09 -11.95 -6.81
N GLU A 225 -12.53 -12.51 -7.94
CA GLU A 225 -11.72 -13.45 -8.72
C GLU A 225 -10.57 -12.76 -9.46
N GLU A 226 -10.79 -11.56 -9.98
CA GLU A 226 -9.72 -10.75 -10.60
C GLU A 226 -8.67 -10.34 -9.56
N ALA A 227 -9.11 -9.87 -8.38
CA ALA A 227 -8.21 -9.53 -7.28
C ALA A 227 -7.41 -10.74 -6.80
N ARG A 228 -8.06 -11.91 -6.66
CA ARG A 228 -7.37 -13.17 -6.34
C ARG A 228 -6.32 -13.52 -7.40
N GLY A 229 -6.68 -13.44 -8.68
CA GLY A 229 -5.77 -13.74 -9.78
C GLY A 229 -4.53 -12.84 -9.79
N LEU A 230 -4.71 -11.53 -9.60
CA LEU A 230 -3.59 -10.58 -9.49
C LEU A 230 -2.67 -10.92 -8.31
N LEU A 231 -3.25 -11.13 -7.12
CA LEU A 231 -2.48 -11.42 -5.91
C LEU A 231 -1.73 -12.75 -6.00
N ASP A 232 -2.35 -13.79 -6.54
CA ASP A 232 -1.71 -15.09 -6.75
C ASP A 232 -0.56 -14.99 -7.77
N LEU A 233 -0.76 -14.30 -8.90
CA LEU A 233 0.27 -14.11 -9.92
C LEU A 233 1.48 -13.32 -9.38
N PHE A 234 1.25 -12.28 -8.57
CA PHE A 234 2.33 -11.56 -7.90
C PHE A 234 2.99 -12.40 -6.79
N ALA A 235 2.21 -13.19 -6.05
CA ALA A 235 2.72 -14.12 -5.05
C ALA A 235 3.66 -15.17 -5.66
N ASP A 236 3.52 -15.50 -6.94
CA ASP A 236 4.42 -16.42 -7.64
C ASP A 236 5.74 -15.75 -8.12
N GLN A 237 5.84 -14.41 -8.11
CA GLN A 237 7.00 -13.69 -8.65
C GLN A 237 8.23 -13.70 -7.71
N PRO A 238 9.40 -14.18 -8.13
CA PRO A 238 10.56 -14.38 -7.24
C PRO A 238 11.10 -13.09 -6.58
N LYS A 239 10.90 -11.93 -7.20
CA LYS A 239 11.32 -10.64 -6.64
C LYS A 239 10.34 -10.08 -5.60
N VAL A 240 9.11 -10.56 -5.55
CA VAL A 240 8.13 -10.12 -4.55
C VAL A 240 8.57 -10.61 -3.19
N MET A 241 8.77 -9.67 -2.27
CA MET A 241 9.38 -9.92 -0.95
C MET A 241 8.48 -9.53 0.23
N CYS A 242 7.41 -8.79 -0.04
CA CYS A 242 6.48 -8.29 0.97
C CYS A 242 5.14 -8.01 0.28
N MET A 243 4.04 -8.37 0.94
CA MET A 243 2.69 -8.05 0.50
C MET A 243 1.91 -7.42 1.66
N GLU A 244 1.11 -6.40 1.37
CA GLU A 244 0.29 -5.70 2.36
C GLU A 244 -1.19 -5.71 1.95
N PHE A 245 -2.07 -5.99 2.90
CA PHE A 245 -3.52 -5.86 2.78
C PHE A 245 -3.98 -4.73 3.72
N THR A 246 -4.74 -3.76 3.19
CA THR A 246 -5.13 -2.55 3.94
C THR A 246 -6.59 -2.14 3.70
N GLU A 247 -7.04 -1.08 4.39
CA GLU A 247 -8.37 -0.46 4.33
C GLU A 247 -9.56 -1.42 4.59
N ILE A 248 -9.32 -2.54 5.28
CA ILE A 248 -10.37 -3.45 5.71
C ILE A 248 -11.13 -2.82 6.89
N ASN A 249 -12.36 -2.38 6.65
CA ASN A 249 -13.21 -1.77 7.67
C ASN A 249 -14.57 -2.49 7.82
N PRO A 250 -14.64 -3.53 8.67
CA PRO A 250 -15.88 -4.28 8.92
C PRO A 250 -17.02 -3.44 9.51
N LEU A 251 -16.73 -2.27 10.10
CA LEU A 251 -17.77 -1.42 10.68
C LEU A 251 -18.58 -0.66 9.63
N LEU A 252 -18.07 -0.57 8.39
CA LEU A 252 -18.75 0.02 7.25
C LEU A 252 -19.54 -1.02 6.43
N ASP A 253 -19.41 -2.31 6.74
CA ASP A 253 -20.32 -3.30 6.23
C ASP A 253 -21.71 -3.13 6.87
N ASN A 254 -22.77 -3.44 6.10
CA ASN A 254 -24.18 -3.34 6.51
C ASN A 254 -24.55 -4.36 7.61
N GLY A 255 -23.92 -4.27 8.78
CA GLY A 255 -24.08 -5.19 9.92
C GLY A 255 -23.35 -6.52 9.78
N GLY A 256 -22.53 -6.69 8.73
CA GLY A 256 -21.79 -7.92 8.42
C GLY A 256 -20.28 -7.81 8.58
N ASN A 257 -19.56 -8.74 7.97
CA ASN A 257 -18.08 -8.75 7.85
C ASN A 257 -17.70 -9.25 6.45
N ALA A 258 -18.40 -8.75 5.44
CA ALA A 258 -18.24 -9.17 4.06
C ALA A 258 -16.84 -8.82 3.55
N MET A 259 -16.34 -7.59 3.83
CA MET A 259 -14.98 -7.22 3.45
C MET A 259 -13.94 -8.08 4.14
N GLY A 260 -14.09 -8.30 5.46
CA GLY A 260 -13.18 -9.17 6.20
C GLY A 260 -13.17 -10.61 5.67
N THR A 261 -14.32 -11.12 5.21
CA THR A 261 -14.41 -12.46 4.61
C THR A 261 -13.78 -12.51 3.23
N ALA A 262 -14.01 -11.49 2.39
CA ALA A 262 -13.40 -11.35 1.08
C ALA A 262 -11.87 -11.25 1.19
N ALA A 263 -11.38 -10.30 1.99
CA ALA A 263 -9.94 -10.10 2.23
C ALA A 263 -9.29 -11.35 2.83
N PHE A 264 -9.96 -12.06 3.76
CA PHE A 264 -9.43 -13.32 4.29
C PHE A 264 -9.35 -14.41 3.22
N THR A 265 -10.34 -14.51 2.33
CA THR A 265 -10.30 -15.46 1.20
C THR A 265 -9.10 -15.19 0.28
N LEU A 266 -8.85 -13.91 -0.04
CA LEU A 266 -7.69 -13.50 -0.84
C LEU A 266 -6.39 -13.82 -0.12
N LEU A 267 -6.28 -13.43 1.16
CA LEU A 267 -5.10 -13.67 2.00
C LEU A 267 -4.75 -15.16 2.09
N GLN A 268 -5.75 -16.04 2.22
CA GLN A 268 -5.53 -17.48 2.24
C GLN A 268 -4.92 -17.98 0.93
N SER A 269 -5.48 -17.57 -0.21
CA SER A 269 -4.97 -17.93 -1.55
C SER A 269 -3.52 -17.47 -1.73
N THR A 270 -3.25 -16.21 -1.40
CA THR A 270 -1.91 -15.61 -1.47
C THR A 270 -0.91 -16.35 -0.58
N VAL A 271 -1.28 -16.67 0.66
CA VAL A 271 -0.40 -17.44 1.56
C VAL A 271 -0.14 -18.84 1.04
N ASP A 272 -1.14 -19.52 0.50
CA ASP A 272 -0.98 -20.86 -0.05
C ASP A 272 0.01 -20.86 -1.23
N ARG A 273 -0.06 -19.85 -2.11
CA ARG A 273 0.92 -19.62 -3.19
C ARG A 273 2.31 -19.32 -2.69
N LEU A 274 2.44 -18.41 -1.73
CA LEU A 274 3.74 -18.09 -1.12
C LEU A 274 4.36 -19.32 -0.45
N GLN A 275 3.57 -20.16 0.22
CA GLN A 275 4.06 -21.41 0.82
C GLN A 275 4.52 -22.42 -0.23
N GLU A 276 3.86 -22.51 -1.37
CA GLU A 276 4.33 -23.31 -2.52
C GLU A 276 5.67 -22.77 -3.03
N ARG A 277 5.72 -21.49 -3.37
CA ARG A 277 6.91 -20.82 -3.91
C ARG A 277 8.13 -20.90 -2.98
N LEU A 278 7.90 -20.72 -1.68
CA LEU A 278 8.96 -20.72 -0.65
C LEU A 278 9.31 -22.15 -0.18
N GLY A 279 8.67 -23.20 -0.71
CA GLY A 279 8.95 -24.58 -0.33
C GLY A 279 8.54 -24.94 1.10
N LEU A 280 7.54 -24.23 1.66
CA LEU A 280 7.09 -24.40 3.05
C LEU A 280 5.96 -25.45 3.19
N ARG A 281 5.38 -25.93 2.09
CA ARG A 281 4.37 -27.01 2.12
C ARG A 281 5.00 -28.32 2.61
N GLY A 282 4.52 -28.81 3.75
CA GLY A 282 5.01 -30.03 4.42
C GLY A 282 5.72 -29.79 5.76
N SER A 283 5.85 -28.53 6.20
CA SER A 283 6.59 -28.14 7.42
C SER A 283 5.71 -27.79 8.63
N PHE A 284 4.45 -28.25 8.68
CA PHE A 284 3.52 -28.01 9.79
C PHE A 284 2.94 -29.31 10.34
#